data_AF-A0A3D1G7P9-F1
#
_entry.id   AF-A0A3D1G7P9-F1
#
_cell.length_a   1.000
_cell.length_b   1.000
_cell.length_c   1.000
_cell.angle_alpha   90.00
_cell.angle_beta   90.00
_cell.angle_gamma   90.00
#
_symmetry.space_group_name_H-M   'P 1'
#
loop_
_entity.id
_entity.type
_entity.pdbx_description
1 polymer ?
#
loop_
_entity_poly.entity_id
_entity_poly.type
_entity_poly.pdbx_seq_one_letter_code
_entity_poly.pdbx_strand_id
1 'polypeptide(L)'
;MNNLKNSNALRFSYFFVNFAWFSALAGLILIPLLTVLSLTIDSQFIAQGKITFPINTEVILFSAQNTEHFMNVESAMASADLNYVAEHYTGAFIGLSVLVLLAMGIIFYAVNLLRNILRRLRMDQVFVSENIIAIKRIAISILLLSPAEWIYHMILSGPFKDYLQQNQVSIELGSADFGFLVTGLLIYTLSLIFERGFQHYEELKLTV
;
A
#
# COMPACT_ATOMS: atom_id res chain seq x y z
N MET A 1 29.90 21.70 -11.08
CA MET A 1 28.62 21.06 -10.73
C MET A 1 27.83 20.83 -12.00
N ASN A 2 27.55 19.57 -12.36
CA ASN A 2 26.69 19.27 -13.51
C ASN A 2 25.30 19.85 -13.25
N ASN A 3 24.75 20.54 -14.25
CA ASN A 3 23.46 21.20 -14.16
C ASN A 3 22.35 20.14 -14.00
N LEU A 4 21.84 19.96 -12.78
CA LEU A 4 20.82 18.95 -12.41
C LEU A 4 19.59 19.04 -13.33
N LYS A 5 19.27 20.23 -13.81
CA LYS A 5 18.21 20.54 -14.78
C LYS A 5 18.28 19.73 -16.08
N ASN A 6 19.49 19.37 -16.53
CA ASN A 6 19.73 18.59 -17.75
C ASN A 6 20.05 17.11 -17.51
N SER A 7 19.92 16.65 -16.27
CA SER A 7 20.12 15.23 -15.96
C SER A 7 19.03 14.36 -16.61
N ASN A 8 19.45 13.37 -17.40
CA ASN A 8 18.57 12.34 -17.93
C ASN A 8 17.82 11.60 -16.82
N ALA A 9 18.46 11.43 -15.65
CA ALA A 9 17.84 10.82 -14.47
C ALA A 9 16.65 11.65 -13.96
N LEU A 10 16.79 12.98 -13.88
CA LEU A 10 15.70 13.86 -13.43
C LEU A 10 14.50 13.81 -14.39
N ARG A 11 14.76 13.76 -15.70
CA ARG A 11 13.71 13.63 -16.73
C ARG A 11 13.00 12.27 -16.64
N PHE A 12 13.77 11.20 -16.48
CA PHE A 12 13.25 9.84 -16.32
C PHE A 12 12.38 9.71 -15.05
N SER A 13 12.87 10.19 -13.90
CA SER A 13 12.10 10.19 -12.66
C SER A 13 10.81 11.00 -12.78
N TYR A 14 10.85 12.17 -13.44
CA TYR A 14 9.66 12.98 -13.66
C TYR A 14 8.61 12.28 -14.53
N PHE A 15 9.03 11.57 -15.57
CA PHE A 15 8.13 10.77 -16.41
C PHE A 15 7.45 9.67 -15.58
N PHE A 16 8.23 8.88 -14.84
CA PHE A 16 7.70 7.77 -14.05
C PHE A 16 6.75 8.23 -12.94
N VAL A 17 7.10 9.32 -12.25
CA VAL A 17 6.24 9.88 -11.19
C VAL A 17 4.95 10.47 -11.75
N ASN A 18 4.98 11.10 -12.93
CA ASN A 18 3.74 11.54 -13.58
C ASN A 18 2.88 10.36 -14.01
N PHE A 19 3.47 9.31 -14.57
CA PHE A 19 2.73 8.09 -14.92
C PHE A 19 2.05 7.50 -13.67
N ALA A 20 2.81 7.31 -12.59
CA ALA A 20 2.27 6.84 -11.31
C ALA A 20 1.15 7.75 -10.78
N TRP A 21 1.28 9.07 -10.93
CA TRP A 21 0.24 10.02 -10.53
C TRP A 21 -1.06 9.84 -11.31
N PHE A 22 -0.98 9.68 -12.64
CA PHE A 22 -2.16 9.43 -13.47
C PHE A 22 -2.78 8.06 -13.18
N SER A 23 -1.97 7.02 -12.98
CA SER A 23 -2.45 5.69 -12.58
C SER A 23 -3.18 5.72 -11.24
N ALA A 24 -2.61 6.41 -10.24
CA ALA A 24 -3.23 6.56 -8.93
C ALA A 24 -4.54 7.37 -9.01
N LEU A 25 -4.59 8.42 -9.82
CA LEU A 25 -5.82 9.18 -10.06
C LEU A 25 -6.90 8.31 -10.73
N ALA A 26 -6.52 7.54 -11.75
CA ALA A 26 -7.44 6.64 -12.43
C ALA A 26 -8.03 5.60 -11.47
N GLY A 27 -7.20 4.96 -10.63
CA GLY A 27 -7.71 3.99 -9.66
C GLY A 27 -8.57 4.63 -8.56
N LEU A 28 -8.30 5.88 -8.15
CA LEU A 28 -9.15 6.60 -7.18
C LEU A 28 -10.56 6.85 -7.72
N ILE A 29 -10.73 6.89 -9.04
CA ILE A 29 -12.03 7.06 -9.70
C ILE A 29 -12.66 5.69 -10.02
N LEU A 30 -11.85 4.75 -10.49
CA LEU A 30 -12.33 3.43 -10.93
C LEU A 30 -12.77 2.55 -9.76
N ILE A 31 -12.08 2.57 -8.61
CA ILE A 31 -12.42 1.70 -7.48
C ILE A 31 -13.78 2.03 -6.85
N PRO A 32 -14.12 3.29 -6.54
CA PRO A 32 -15.45 3.63 -6.06
C PRO A 32 -16.52 3.32 -7.10
N LEU A 33 -16.24 3.62 -8.38
CA LEU A 33 -17.16 3.33 -9.47
C LEU A 33 -17.48 1.84 -9.55
N LEU A 34 -16.45 0.99 -9.58
CA LEU A 34 -16.62 -0.47 -9.61
C LEU A 34 -17.35 -0.99 -8.37
N THR A 35 -17.05 -0.44 -7.19
CA THR A 35 -17.74 -0.81 -5.94
C THR A 35 -19.22 -0.46 -5.98
N VAL A 36 -19.58 0.72 -6.50
CA VAL A 36 -20.98 1.13 -6.65
C VAL A 36 -21.69 0.24 -7.68
N LEU A 37 -21.06 0.00 -8.85
CA LEU A 37 -21.64 -0.84 -9.90
C LEU A 37 -21.86 -2.28 -9.42
N SER A 38 -20.91 -2.85 -8.68
CA SER A 38 -21.03 -4.20 -8.13
C SER A 38 -22.13 -4.34 -7.07
N LEU A 39 -22.46 -3.26 -6.36
CA LEU A 39 -23.50 -3.25 -5.33
C LEU A 39 -24.89 -2.89 -5.86
N THR A 40 -24.97 -2.14 -6.96
CA THR A 40 -26.24 -1.56 -7.45
C THR A 40 -26.78 -2.18 -8.73
N ILE A 41 -25.92 -2.77 -9.56
CA ILE A 41 -26.33 -3.29 -10.87
C ILE A 41 -26.15 -4.81 -10.92
N ASP A 42 -24.91 -5.28 -10.82
CA ASP A 42 -24.59 -6.71 -10.89
C ASP A 42 -23.24 -6.99 -10.24
N SER A 43 -23.16 -7.99 -9.38
CA SER A 43 -21.91 -8.45 -8.79
C SER A 43 -20.94 -9.03 -9.84
N GLN A 44 -21.41 -9.32 -11.06
CA GLN A 44 -20.59 -9.77 -12.19
C GLN A 44 -19.51 -8.77 -12.64
N PHE A 45 -19.63 -7.47 -12.33
CA PHE A 45 -18.59 -6.48 -12.64
C PHE A 45 -17.24 -6.78 -11.95
N ILE A 46 -17.24 -7.64 -10.93
CA ILE A 46 -16.05 -8.09 -10.20
C ILE A 46 -15.86 -9.62 -10.25
N ALA A 47 -16.59 -10.33 -11.13
CA ALA A 47 -16.63 -11.80 -11.18
C ALA A 47 -15.28 -12.49 -11.41
N GLN A 48 -14.29 -11.80 -11.99
CA GLN A 48 -12.95 -12.36 -12.21
C GLN A 48 -11.95 -11.98 -11.12
N GLY A 49 -12.35 -11.12 -10.17
CA GLY A 49 -11.52 -10.73 -9.05
C GLY A 49 -11.37 -11.88 -8.05
N LYS A 50 -10.15 -12.10 -7.58
CA LYS A 50 -9.88 -13.02 -6.48
C LYS A 50 -9.20 -12.27 -5.35
N ILE A 51 -9.65 -12.52 -4.13
CA ILE A 51 -9.02 -12.08 -2.90
C ILE A 51 -8.19 -13.27 -2.42
N THR A 52 -6.90 -13.05 -2.23
CA THR A 52 -6.00 -14.09 -1.74
C THR A 52 -5.51 -13.74 -0.34
N PHE A 53 -5.46 -14.72 0.54
CA PHE A 53 -4.96 -14.53 1.90
C PHE A 53 -4.18 -15.77 2.37
N PRO A 54 -3.09 -15.56 3.13
CA PRO A 54 -2.32 -16.65 3.71
C PRO A 54 -3.14 -17.33 4.80
N ILE A 55 -3.05 -18.65 4.82
CA ILE A 55 -3.64 -19.51 5.84
C ILE A 55 -2.56 -20.41 6.44
N ASN A 56 -2.58 -20.53 7.76
CA ASN A 56 -1.87 -21.55 8.49
C ASN A 56 -2.77 -22.79 8.54
N THR A 57 -2.36 -23.83 7.82
CA THR A 57 -2.97 -25.15 7.89
C THR A 57 -2.05 -26.04 8.70
N GLU A 58 -2.43 -26.35 9.94
CA GLU A 58 -1.66 -27.33 10.73
C GLU A 58 -1.74 -28.73 10.10
N VAL A 59 -2.79 -29.02 9.32
CA VAL A 59 -2.99 -30.32 8.66
C VAL A 59 -3.80 -30.16 7.36
N ILE A 60 -3.21 -30.47 6.19
CA ILE A 60 -4.00 -30.77 4.99
C ILE A 60 -4.27 -32.28 4.96
N LEU A 61 -5.52 -32.68 5.17
CA LEU A 61 -5.96 -34.07 4.97
C LEU A 61 -6.05 -34.36 3.46
N PHE A 62 -5.11 -35.12 2.91
CA PHE A 62 -5.11 -35.51 1.50
C PHE A 62 -6.29 -36.42 1.12
N SER A 63 -6.96 -37.02 2.10
CA SER A 63 -8.15 -37.84 1.92
C SER A 63 -8.81 -38.04 3.28
N ALA A 64 -10.15 -37.94 3.35
CA ALA A 64 -10.93 -38.22 4.56
C ALA A 64 -10.79 -39.68 5.07
N GLN A 65 -10.05 -40.55 4.36
CA GLN A 65 -9.94 -41.98 4.65
C GLN A 65 -8.53 -42.47 5.03
N ASN A 66 -7.48 -41.64 5.00
CA ASN A 66 -6.12 -42.10 5.30
C ASN A 66 -5.35 -41.10 6.18
N THR A 67 -5.13 -41.46 7.45
CA THR A 67 -4.49 -40.64 8.49
C THR A 67 -2.97 -40.83 8.59
N GLU A 68 -2.33 -41.55 7.66
CA GLU A 68 -0.92 -41.95 7.79
C GLU A 68 0.09 -41.07 7.04
N HIS A 69 -0.39 -40.11 6.24
CA HIS A 69 0.48 -39.18 5.50
C HIS A 69 0.06 -37.74 5.75
N PHE A 70 0.78 -37.08 6.66
CA PHE A 70 0.70 -35.65 6.87
C PHE A 70 1.86 -34.97 6.16
N MET A 71 1.55 -33.97 5.32
CA MET A 71 2.54 -32.99 4.89
C MET A 71 2.28 -31.74 5.72
N ASN A 72 3.26 -31.34 6.52
CA ASN A 72 3.22 -30.06 7.20
C ASN A 72 3.46 -28.98 6.14
N VAL A 73 2.44 -28.19 5.84
CA VAL A 73 2.54 -27.10 4.88
C VAL A 73 2.72 -25.83 5.69
N GLU A 74 3.96 -25.33 5.72
CA GLU A 74 4.35 -24.13 6.50
C GLU A 74 3.59 -22.86 6.08
N SER A 75 3.05 -22.81 4.85
CA SER A 75 2.16 -21.72 4.40
C SER A 75 1.32 -22.17 3.21
N ALA A 76 0.02 -21.86 3.23
CA ALA A 76 -0.88 -22.05 2.09
C ALA A 76 -1.61 -20.74 1.77
N MET A 77 -1.96 -20.53 0.51
CA MET A 77 -2.73 -19.37 0.06
C MET A 77 -4.15 -19.80 -0.24
N ALA A 78 -5.11 -19.26 0.48
CA ALA A 78 -6.53 -19.38 0.15
C ALA A 78 -6.93 -18.28 -0.83
N SER A 79 -7.88 -18.56 -1.72
CA SER A 79 -8.47 -17.57 -2.60
C SER A 79 -9.99 -17.62 -2.52
N ALA A 80 -10.63 -16.47 -2.37
CA ALA A 80 -12.08 -16.31 -2.45
C ALA A 80 -12.44 -15.42 -3.65
N ASP A 81 -13.50 -15.78 -4.36
CA ASP A 81 -14.02 -14.95 -5.45
C ASP A 81 -14.63 -13.68 -4.89
N LEU A 82 -14.26 -12.54 -5.47
CA LEU A 82 -14.71 -11.22 -5.02
C LEU A 82 -16.23 -11.07 -5.11
N ASN A 83 -16.83 -11.70 -6.11
CA ASN A 83 -18.27 -11.77 -6.28
C ASN A 83 -18.96 -12.42 -5.06
N TYR A 84 -18.48 -13.59 -4.65
CA TYR A 84 -19.03 -14.30 -3.49
C TYR A 84 -18.97 -13.45 -2.20
N VAL A 85 -17.86 -12.73 -1.99
CA VAL A 85 -17.68 -11.83 -0.84
C VAL A 85 -18.63 -10.62 -0.93
N ALA A 86 -18.87 -10.06 -2.11
CA ALA A 86 -19.79 -8.94 -2.28
C ALA A 86 -21.25 -9.33 -2.01
N GLU A 87 -21.66 -10.51 -2.47
CA GLU A 87 -23.03 -11.03 -2.31
C GLU A 87 -23.33 -11.49 -0.88
N HIS A 88 -22.43 -12.28 -0.27
CA HIS A 88 -22.70 -12.94 1.01
C HIS A 88 -22.14 -12.17 2.22
N TYR A 89 -21.10 -11.34 2.01
CA TYR A 89 -20.39 -10.62 3.07
C TYR A 89 -20.20 -9.14 2.71
N THR A 90 -21.29 -8.48 2.33
CA THR A 90 -21.29 -7.10 1.82
C THR A 90 -20.57 -6.11 2.75
N GLY A 91 -20.68 -6.28 4.07
CA GLY A 91 -19.97 -5.44 5.04
C GLY A 91 -18.44 -5.55 4.94
N ALA A 92 -17.91 -6.76 4.75
CA ALA A 92 -16.49 -6.99 4.57
C ALA A 92 -16.03 -6.49 3.19
N PHE A 93 -16.82 -6.70 2.14
CA PHE A 93 -16.55 -6.14 0.82
C PHE A 93 -16.44 -4.61 0.85
N ILE A 94 -17.40 -3.91 1.47
CA ILE A 94 -17.33 -2.45 1.65
C ILE A 94 -16.11 -2.05 2.48
N GLY A 95 -15.83 -2.76 3.58
CA GLY A 95 -14.66 -2.51 4.41
C GLY A 95 -13.34 -2.60 3.63
N LEU A 96 -13.20 -3.63 2.79
CA LEU A 96 -12.05 -3.81 1.91
C LEU A 96 -11.97 -2.70 0.87
N SER A 97 -13.07 -2.34 0.21
CA SER A 97 -13.08 -1.24 -0.76
C SER A 97 -12.66 0.08 -0.12
N VAL A 98 -13.15 0.39 1.09
CA VAL A 98 -12.74 1.59 1.84
C VAL A 98 -11.26 1.55 2.21
N LEU A 99 -10.75 0.41 2.68
CA LEU A 99 -9.34 0.24 3.01
C LEU A 99 -8.44 0.48 1.78
N VAL A 100 -8.79 -0.11 0.64
CA VAL A 100 -8.06 0.07 -0.62
C VAL A 100 -8.12 1.54 -1.07
N LEU A 101 -9.26 2.21 -0.94
CA LEU A 101 -9.39 3.63 -1.26
C LEU A 101 -8.52 4.52 -0.37
N LEU A 102 -8.47 4.24 0.93
CA LEU A 102 -7.62 4.96 1.87
C LEU A 102 -6.14 4.76 1.52
N ALA A 103 -5.72 3.51 1.29
CA ALA A 103 -4.35 3.19 0.90
C ALA A 103 -3.97 3.90 -0.41
N MET A 104 -4.84 3.86 -1.42
CA MET A 104 -4.64 4.58 -2.67
C MET A 104 -4.59 6.10 -2.50
N GLY A 105 -5.42 6.66 -1.62
CA GLY A 105 -5.39 8.09 -1.29
C GLY A 105 -4.05 8.52 -0.69
N ILE A 106 -3.51 7.69 0.22
CA ILE A 106 -2.19 7.92 0.83
C ILE A 106 -1.08 7.84 -0.24
N ILE A 107 -1.12 6.82 -1.12
CA ILE A 107 -0.16 6.67 -2.22
C ILE A 107 -0.25 7.87 -3.17
N PHE A 108 -1.46 8.27 -3.59
CA PHE A 108 -1.68 9.43 -4.45
C PHE A 108 -1.11 10.70 -3.83
N TYR A 109 -1.35 10.92 -2.53
CA TYR A 109 -0.80 12.05 -1.80
C TYR A 109 0.74 12.05 -1.80
N ALA A 110 1.36 10.92 -1.48
CA ALA A 110 2.82 10.77 -1.47
C ALA A 110 3.43 10.99 -2.87
N VAL A 111 2.83 10.42 -3.92
CA VAL A 111 3.25 10.62 -5.32
C VAL A 111 3.11 12.08 -5.74
N ASN A 112 2.03 12.77 -5.32
CA ASN A 112 1.85 14.19 -5.59
C ASN A 112 2.92 15.06 -4.91
N LEU A 113 3.31 14.73 -3.67
CA LEU A 113 4.43 15.39 -3.00
C LEU A 113 5.75 15.15 -3.74
N LEU A 114 6.01 13.91 -4.15
CA LEU A 114 7.21 13.56 -4.92
C LEU A 114 7.27 14.31 -6.26
N ARG A 115 6.14 14.42 -6.94
CA ARG A 115 5.99 15.20 -8.18
C ARG A 115 6.34 16.67 -7.97
N ASN A 116 5.91 17.26 -6.86
CA ASN A 116 6.21 18.65 -6.53
C ASN A 116 7.69 18.87 -6.21
N ILE A 117 8.33 17.94 -5.51
CA ILE A 117 9.78 17.95 -5.27
C ILE A 117 10.52 17.92 -6.62
N LEU A 118 10.19 16.98 -7.52
CA LEU A 118 10.82 16.89 -8.84
C LEU A 118 10.60 18.14 -9.69
N ARG A 119 9.42 18.76 -9.60
CA ARG A 119 9.13 20.02 -10.31
C ARG A 119 10.04 21.15 -9.81
N ARG A 120 10.27 21.26 -8.50
CA ARG A 120 11.17 22.27 -7.91
C ARG A 120 12.64 21.98 -8.22
N LEU A 121 13.06 20.72 -8.21
CA LEU A 121 14.40 20.31 -8.64
C LEU A 121 14.69 20.74 -10.08
N ARG A 122 13.69 20.71 -10.98
CA ARG A 122 13.84 21.23 -12.36
C ARG A 122 13.98 22.75 -12.45
N MET A 123 13.59 23.49 -11.41
CA MET A 123 13.76 24.94 -11.30
C MET A 123 15.02 25.31 -10.49
N ASP A 124 15.93 24.35 -10.27
CA ASP A 124 17.13 24.50 -9.44
C ASP A 124 16.85 24.89 -7.97
N GLN A 125 15.62 24.68 -7.51
CA GLN A 125 15.17 24.90 -6.14
C GLN A 125 15.33 23.62 -5.30
N VAL A 126 16.58 23.26 -5.02
CA VAL A 126 16.93 22.01 -4.32
C VAL A 126 16.72 22.14 -2.81
N PHE A 127 17.33 23.15 -2.20
CA PHE A 127 17.33 23.41 -0.77
C PHE A 127 16.26 24.44 -0.41
N VAL A 128 15.02 23.98 -0.25
CA VAL A 128 13.91 24.81 0.23
C VAL A 128 13.14 24.05 1.31
N SER A 129 12.64 24.77 2.31
CA SER A 129 11.93 24.21 3.46
C SER A 129 10.74 23.33 3.04
N GLU A 130 10.05 23.67 1.96
CA GLU A 130 8.90 22.90 1.48
C GLU A 130 9.29 21.54 0.91
N ASN A 131 10.53 21.34 0.44
CA ASN A 131 11.01 20.02 0.01
C ASN A 131 11.28 19.13 1.23
N ILE A 132 11.86 19.68 2.30
CA ILE A 132 12.10 18.96 3.56
C ILE A 132 10.77 18.51 4.16
N ILE A 133 9.79 19.42 4.23
CA ILE A 133 8.43 19.11 4.71
C ILE A 133 7.78 18.03 3.84
N ALA A 134 7.95 18.09 2.52
CA ALA A 134 7.40 17.09 1.61
C ALA A 134 8.03 15.70 1.83
N ILE A 135 9.34 15.60 2.04
CA ILE A 135 10.03 14.32 2.32
C ILE A 135 9.54 13.74 3.66
N LYS A 136 9.42 14.55 4.71
CA LYS A 136 8.85 14.14 6.01
C LYS A 136 7.45 13.56 5.85
N ARG A 137 6.59 14.22 5.06
CA ARG A 137 5.22 13.78 4.82
C ARG A 137 5.17 12.49 4.01
N ILE A 138 6.04 12.30 3.02
CA ILE A 138 6.17 11.03 2.29
C ILE A 138 6.52 9.90 3.25
N ALA A 139 7.47 10.12 4.16
CA ALA A 139 7.84 9.13 5.17
C ALA A 139 6.64 8.75 6.07
N ILE A 140 5.89 9.75 6.56
CA ILE A 140 4.69 9.51 7.37
C ILE A 140 3.63 8.75 6.55
N SER A 141 3.43 9.09 5.27
CA SER A 141 2.52 8.36 4.39
C SER A 141 2.89 6.89 4.25
N ILE A 142 4.18 6.56 4.15
CA ILE A 142 4.65 5.17 4.10
C ILE A 142 4.37 4.45 5.44
N LEU A 143 4.63 5.11 6.57
CA LEU A 143 4.35 4.54 7.89
C LEU A 143 2.85 4.27 8.10
N LEU A 144 1.98 5.15 7.59
CA LEU A 144 0.53 4.95 7.66
C LEU A 144 0.03 3.77 6.82
N LEU A 145 0.79 3.31 5.82
CA LEU A 145 0.46 2.12 5.03
C LEU A 145 0.85 0.82 5.73
N SER A 146 1.79 0.85 6.69
CA SER A 146 2.25 -0.36 7.40
C SER A 146 1.13 -1.19 8.04
N PRO A 147 0.13 -0.61 8.76
CA PRO A 147 -0.94 -1.41 9.34
C PRO A 147 -1.98 -1.89 8.32
N ALA A 148 -1.92 -1.48 7.04
CA ALA A 148 -2.96 -1.77 6.07
C ALA A 148 -3.12 -3.28 5.81
N GLU A 149 -2.01 -4.02 5.73
CA GLU A 149 -2.02 -5.47 5.54
C GLU A 149 -2.66 -6.19 6.75
N TRP A 150 -2.29 -5.79 7.97
CA TRP A 150 -2.90 -6.32 9.18
C TRP A 150 -4.41 -6.05 9.23
N ILE A 151 -4.84 -4.82 8.90
CA ILE A 151 -6.27 -4.46 8.81
C ILE A 151 -6.98 -5.28 7.73
N TYR A 152 -6.33 -5.51 6.58
CA TYR A 152 -6.86 -6.33 5.49
C TYR A 152 -7.18 -7.75 5.96
N HIS A 153 -6.23 -8.42 6.64
CA HIS A 153 -6.45 -9.75 7.20
C HIS A 153 -7.51 -9.76 8.30
N MET A 154 -7.55 -8.73 9.14
CA MET A 154 -8.58 -8.59 10.16
C MET A 154 -9.99 -8.51 9.54
N ILE A 155 -10.18 -7.71 8.49
CA ILE A 155 -11.47 -7.58 7.78
C ILE A 155 -11.89 -8.92 7.17
N LEU A 156 -10.94 -9.68 6.60
CA LEU A 156 -11.21 -11.00 6.01
C LEU A 156 -11.49 -12.09 7.05
N SER A 157 -10.90 -11.99 8.25
CA SER A 157 -11.09 -13.01 9.29
C SER A 157 -12.52 -13.11 9.82
N GLY A 158 -13.28 -12.02 9.81
CA GLY A 158 -14.67 -12.00 10.28
C GLY A 158 -15.59 -12.92 9.47
N PRO A 159 -15.77 -12.67 8.16
CA PRO A 159 -16.61 -13.48 7.27
C PRO A 159 -16.35 -14.98 7.29
N PHE A 160 -15.08 -15.36 7.35
CA PHE A 160 -14.65 -16.76 7.22
C PHE A 160 -14.46 -17.45 8.57
N LYS A 161 -14.73 -16.79 9.70
CA LYS A 161 -14.44 -17.29 11.05
C LYS A 161 -15.01 -18.69 11.29
N ASP A 162 -16.27 -18.93 10.97
CA ASP A 162 -16.93 -20.21 11.23
C ASP A 162 -16.35 -21.33 10.37
N TYR A 163 -16.05 -21.04 9.10
CA TYR A 163 -15.40 -21.97 8.19
C TYR A 163 -13.97 -22.32 8.64
N LEU A 164 -13.22 -21.31 9.09
CA LEU A 164 -11.86 -21.45 9.62
C LEU A 164 -11.86 -22.32 10.88
N GLN A 165 -12.80 -22.08 11.81
CA GLN A 165 -12.93 -22.87 13.04
C GLN A 165 -13.31 -24.34 12.76
N GLN A 166 -14.24 -24.58 11.83
CA GLN A 166 -14.69 -25.93 11.49
C GLN A 166 -13.59 -26.77 10.81
N ASN A 167 -12.75 -26.14 9.99
CA ASN A 167 -11.69 -26.83 9.25
C ASN A 167 -10.31 -26.78 9.94
N GLN A 168 -10.23 -26.24 11.16
CA GLN A 168 -8.97 -26.04 11.89
C GLN A 168 -7.92 -25.26 11.06
N VAL A 169 -8.39 -24.34 10.23
CA VAL A 169 -7.55 -23.45 9.43
C VAL A 169 -7.58 -22.09 10.10
N SER A 170 -6.43 -21.44 10.24
CA SER A 170 -6.38 -20.05 10.71
C SER A 170 -5.85 -19.15 9.60
N ILE A 171 -6.40 -17.93 9.47
CA ILE A 171 -5.78 -16.90 8.64
C ILE A 171 -4.53 -16.46 9.38
N GLU A 172 -3.40 -16.48 8.68
CA GLU A 172 -2.18 -15.90 9.21
C GLU A 172 -2.40 -14.39 9.29
N LEU A 173 -2.63 -13.88 10.50
CA LEU A 173 -2.65 -12.45 10.78
C LEU A 173 -1.21 -11.97 10.61
N GLY A 174 -0.88 -11.57 9.37
CA GLY A 174 0.42 -11.00 9.05
C GLY A 174 0.81 -9.93 10.07
N SER A 175 2.08 -9.94 10.47
CA SER A 175 2.61 -8.83 11.25
C SER A 175 2.63 -7.58 10.35
N ALA A 176 2.46 -6.39 10.95
CA ALA A 176 2.56 -5.15 10.20
C ALA A 176 3.86 -5.14 9.39
N ASP A 177 3.79 -4.88 8.08
CA ASP A 177 4.92 -5.04 7.18
C ASP A 177 6.10 -4.20 7.69
N PHE A 178 7.09 -4.93 8.20
CA PHE A 178 8.29 -4.35 8.80
C PHE A 178 9.11 -3.61 7.73
N GLY A 179 8.99 -3.98 6.46
CA GLY A 179 9.60 -3.30 5.33
C GLY A 179 9.09 -1.86 5.18
N PHE A 180 7.78 -1.63 5.28
CA PHE A 180 7.22 -0.27 5.26
C PHE A 180 7.64 0.54 6.49
N LEU A 181 7.71 -0.08 7.68
CA LEU A 181 8.19 0.59 8.89
C LEU A 181 9.65 1.04 8.74
N VAL A 182 10.54 0.12 8.37
CA VAL A 182 11.97 0.40 8.20
C VAL A 182 12.19 1.45 7.11
N THR A 183 11.52 1.32 5.97
CA THR A 183 11.65 2.26 4.85
C THR A 183 11.13 3.65 5.23
N GLY A 184 9.96 3.72 5.88
CA GLY A 184 9.39 4.97 6.35
C GLY A 184 10.29 5.68 7.36
N LEU A 185 10.81 4.94 8.35
CA LEU A 185 11.75 5.47 9.34
C LEU A 185 13.06 5.94 8.69
N LEU A 186 13.62 5.17 7.74
CA LEU A 186 14.84 5.55 7.04
C LEU A 186 14.66 6.87 6.27
N ILE A 187 13.58 7.00 5.51
CA ILE A 187 13.26 8.24 4.77
C ILE A 187 13.02 9.40 5.75
N TYR A 188 12.37 9.13 6.89
CA TYR A 188 12.17 10.14 7.94
C TYR A 188 13.51 10.61 8.52
N THR A 189 14.42 9.69 8.85
CA THR A 189 15.76 10.04 9.35
C THR A 189 16.54 10.83 8.31
N LEU A 190 16.51 10.43 7.03
CA LEU A 190 17.12 11.22 5.96
C LEU A 190 16.55 12.64 5.91
N SER A 191 15.24 12.81 6.07
CA SER A 191 14.61 14.13 6.08
C SER A 191 15.11 15.03 7.21
N LEU A 192 15.41 14.46 8.39
CA LEU A 192 16.00 15.20 9.51
C LEU A 192 17.45 15.60 9.24
N ILE A 193 18.22 14.73 8.59
CA ILE A 193 19.59 15.05 8.16
C ILE A 193 19.56 16.20 7.15
N PHE A 194 18.64 16.17 6.18
CA PHE A 194 18.45 17.25 5.20
C PHE A 194 18.04 18.57 5.87
N GLU A 195 17.19 18.52 6.89
CA GLU A 195 16.80 19.70 7.67
C GLU A 195 18.00 20.34 8.38
N ARG A 196 18.85 19.55 9.03
CA ARG A 196 20.08 20.05 9.66
C ARG A 196 21.06 20.62 8.63
N GLY A 197 21.21 19.95 7.48
CA GLY A 197 22.03 20.45 6.37
C GLY A 197 21.52 21.79 5.82
N PHE A 198 20.20 21.95 5.72
CA PHE A 198 19.58 23.20 5.29
C PHE A 198 19.81 24.35 6.28
N GLN A 199 19.65 24.08 7.59
CA GLN A 199 19.94 25.07 8.64
C GLN A 199 21.38 25.58 8.55
N HIS A 200 22.36 24.69 8.44
CA HIS A 200 23.76 25.09 8.29
C HIS A 200 24.05 25.84 6.98
N TYR A 201 23.38 25.47 5.89
CA TYR A 201 23.50 26.20 4.63
C TYR A 201 22.96 27.64 4.74
N GLU A 202 21.83 27.83 5.42
CA GLU A 202 21.30 29.18 5.70
C GLU A 202 22.21 29.99 6.62
N GLU A 203 22.72 29.38 7.69
CA GLU A 203 23.68 30.02 8.61
C GLU A 203 24.92 30.51 7.86
N LEU A 204 25.54 29.64 7.04
CA LEU A 204 26.72 30.00 6.25
C LEU A 204 26.44 31.13 5.26
N LYS A 205 25.24 31.16 4.67
CA LYS A 205 24.83 32.22 3.74
C LYS A 205 24.58 33.56 4.45
N LEU A 206 24.25 33.55 5.74
CA LEU A 206 24.05 34.76 6.56
C LEU A 206 25.35 35.30 7.17
N THR A 207 26.39 34.47 7.27
CA THR A 207 27.71 34.86 7.82
C THR A 207 28.70 35.44 6.80
N VAL A 208 28.37 35.42 5.52
CA VAL A 208 29.15 36.06 4.43
C VAL A 208 28.49 37.37 4.03
#